data_AF-A0A3M7PST4-F1
#
_entry.id   AF-A0A3M7PST4-F1
#
_cell.length_a   1.000
_cell.length_b   1.000
_cell.length_c   1.000
_cell.angle_alpha   90.00
_cell.angle_beta   90.00
_cell.angle_gamma   90.00
#
_symmetry.space_group_name_H-M   'P 1'
#
loop_
_entity.id
_entity.type
_entity.pdbx_description
1 polymer ?
#
loop_
_entity_poly.entity_id
_entity_poly.type
_entity_poly.pdbx_seq_one_letter_code
_entity_poly.pdbx_strand_id
1 'polypeptide(L)'
;MFSYKCLIFTLILSILNELKATETEKKFNGVSGVKWTNMEQALNGELVKPIFVLIQKSWCKACQNLKDSLAESLKFKELSELFYMISYEDEEETKEKSYTPDGNYIPRIFFLNSAGGPRHDIYNENGNPDYKYFYSNADQVVHSMEKAIEIFYTNEENGDEITDYENLEDDYESGFDEELSLDDEDESAILHEDL
;
A
#
# COMPACT_ATOMS: atom_id res chain seq x y z
N MET A 1 -30.68 50.32 -2.48
CA MET A 1 -31.10 49.12 -1.73
C MET A 1 -30.12 48.01 -2.05
N PHE A 2 -29.04 47.89 -1.26
CA PHE A 2 -28.16 46.73 -1.39
C PHE A 2 -28.95 45.50 -0.96
N SER A 3 -29.20 44.61 -1.92
CA SER A 3 -30.07 43.46 -1.76
C SER A 3 -29.50 42.55 -0.68
N TYR A 4 -30.29 42.27 0.35
CA TYR A 4 -29.98 41.31 1.42
C TYR A 4 -29.58 39.92 0.86
N LYS A 5 -29.97 39.60 -0.37
CA LYS A 5 -29.51 38.41 -1.10
C LYS A 5 -28.00 38.38 -1.35
N CYS A 6 -27.36 39.53 -1.57
CA CYS A 6 -25.93 39.61 -1.83
C CYS A 6 -25.12 39.35 -0.55
N LEU A 7 -25.56 39.92 0.58
CA LEU A 7 -24.94 39.71 1.89
C LEU A 7 -25.05 38.26 2.37
N ILE A 8 -26.21 37.62 2.14
CA ILE A 8 -26.40 36.20 2.46
C ILE A 8 -25.52 35.33 1.56
N PHE A 9 -25.43 35.64 0.26
CA PHE A 9 -24.59 34.87 -0.65
C PHE A 9 -23.09 34.96 -0.29
N THR A 10 -22.59 36.14 0.05
CA THR A 10 -21.19 36.31 0.48
C THR A 10 -20.89 35.64 1.82
N LEU A 11 -21.86 35.66 2.75
CA LEU A 11 -21.72 34.97 4.04
C LEU A 11 -21.69 33.45 3.84
N ILE A 12 -22.60 32.91 3.01
CA ILE A 12 -22.63 31.48 2.67
C ILE A 12 -21.34 31.08 1.95
N LEU A 13 -20.84 31.89 1.01
CA LEU A 13 -19.60 31.60 0.30
C LEU A 13 -18.39 31.60 1.24
N SER A 14 -18.34 32.52 2.22
CA SER A 14 -17.28 32.55 3.24
C SER A 14 -17.34 31.31 4.14
N ILE A 15 -18.52 30.93 4.61
CA ILE A 15 -18.72 29.73 5.45
C ILE A 15 -18.36 28.47 4.66
N LEU A 16 -18.75 28.37 3.38
CA LEU A 16 -18.36 27.24 2.51
C LEU A 16 -16.84 27.18 2.29
N ASN A 17 -16.17 28.33 2.22
CA ASN A 17 -14.72 28.37 2.06
C ASN A 17 -14.01 27.96 3.36
N GLU A 18 -14.54 28.34 4.51
CA GLU A 18 -14.06 27.92 5.83
C GLU A 18 -14.28 26.42 6.08
N LEU A 19 -15.41 25.84 5.63
CA LEU A 19 -15.68 24.40 5.72
C LEU A 19 -14.76 23.57 4.79
N LYS A 20 -14.35 24.11 3.63
CA LYS A 20 -13.36 23.46 2.76
C LYS A 20 -11.94 23.53 3.33
N ALA A 21 -11.66 24.49 4.22
CA ALA A 21 -10.32 24.77 4.71
C ALA A 21 -9.89 23.86 5.89
N THR A 22 -10.69 22.86 6.28
CA THR A 22 -10.42 22.00 7.43
C THR A 22 -10.32 20.51 7.07
N GLU A 23 -9.62 20.17 6.00
CA GLU A 23 -8.96 18.86 5.93
C GLU A 23 -7.45 19.13 5.97
N THR A 24 -6.88 19.03 7.17
CA THR A 24 -5.45 18.87 7.27
C THR A 24 -5.14 17.49 6.69
N GLU A 25 -4.49 17.44 5.53
CA GLU A 25 -4.07 16.17 4.92
C GLU A 25 -3.24 15.40 5.96
N LYS A 26 -3.83 14.36 6.54
CA LYS A 26 -3.14 13.53 7.53
C LYS A 26 -1.97 12.86 6.80
N LYS A 27 -0.74 13.24 7.17
CA LYS A 27 0.46 12.58 6.66
C LYS A 27 0.59 11.22 7.33
N PHE A 28 0.37 10.16 6.57
CA PHE A 28 0.59 8.77 7.03
C PHE A 28 2.08 8.41 6.92
N ASN A 29 2.65 7.82 7.97
CA ASN A 29 4.09 7.45 8.03
C ASN A 29 4.37 6.06 7.43
N GLY A 30 3.77 5.78 6.27
CA GLY A 30 3.97 4.54 5.54
C GLY A 30 5.09 4.59 4.49
N VAL A 31 5.09 3.63 3.58
CA VAL A 31 6.03 3.51 2.45
C VAL A 31 5.70 4.53 1.36
N SER A 32 6.71 5.15 0.73
CA SER A 32 6.50 6.11 -0.36
C SER A 32 5.99 5.43 -1.63
N GLY A 33 5.16 6.13 -2.40
CA GLY A 33 4.55 5.59 -3.62
C GLY A 33 3.38 4.63 -3.36
N VAL A 34 2.88 4.56 -2.13
CA VAL A 34 1.69 3.79 -1.74
C VAL A 34 0.62 4.75 -1.20
N LYS A 35 -0.65 4.50 -1.56
CA LYS A 35 -1.79 5.28 -1.08
C LYS A 35 -2.25 4.81 0.29
N TRP A 36 -1.81 5.52 1.33
CA TRP A 36 -2.23 5.26 2.71
C TRP A 36 -3.54 5.95 3.08
N THR A 37 -4.31 5.31 3.94
CA THR A 37 -5.61 5.76 4.44
C THR A 37 -5.75 5.43 5.94
N ASN A 38 -6.89 5.79 6.54
CA ASN A 38 -7.23 5.42 7.90
C ASN A 38 -8.34 4.36 7.94
N MET A 39 -8.57 3.77 9.12
CA MET A 39 -9.57 2.71 9.29
C MET A 39 -10.99 3.15 8.95
N GLU A 40 -11.37 4.38 9.32
CA GLU A 40 -12.71 4.90 9.02
C GLU A 40 -12.93 5.03 7.50
N GLN A 41 -11.94 5.52 6.77
CA GLN A 41 -11.98 5.62 5.31
C GLN A 41 -11.96 4.24 4.62
N ALA A 42 -11.21 3.27 5.17
CA ALA A 42 -11.19 1.91 4.65
C ALA A 42 -12.56 1.22 4.83
N LEU A 43 -13.20 1.38 5.99
CA LEU A 43 -14.50 0.76 6.30
C LEU A 43 -15.67 1.41 5.57
N ASN A 44 -15.57 2.69 5.22
CA ASN A 44 -16.59 3.43 4.46
C ASN A 44 -16.20 3.62 2.98
N GLY A 45 -15.18 2.90 2.52
CA GLY A 45 -14.68 3.02 1.16
C GLY A 45 -15.69 2.52 0.12
N GLU A 46 -15.67 3.10 -1.08
CA GLU A 46 -16.56 2.69 -2.17
C GLU A 46 -16.23 1.30 -2.72
N LEU A 47 -14.98 0.84 -2.57
CA LEU A 47 -14.51 -0.44 -3.08
C LEU A 47 -14.41 -1.45 -1.95
N VAL A 48 -14.83 -2.68 -2.21
CA VAL A 48 -14.68 -3.80 -1.28
C VAL A 48 -13.28 -4.38 -1.46
N LYS A 49 -12.37 -4.07 -0.53
CA LYS A 49 -10.97 -4.51 -0.56
C LYS A 49 -10.54 -5.09 0.79
N PRO A 50 -9.58 -6.03 0.83
CA PRO A 50 -8.90 -6.39 2.06
C PRO A 50 -8.14 -5.18 2.63
N ILE A 51 -7.88 -5.21 3.93
CA ILE A 51 -7.16 -4.14 4.62
C ILE A 51 -5.79 -4.64 5.04
N PHE A 52 -4.77 -3.88 4.67
CA PHE A 52 -3.38 -4.08 5.12
C PHE A 52 -3.09 -3.11 6.26
N VAL A 53 -2.55 -3.62 7.36
CA VAL A 53 -2.23 -2.80 8.54
C VAL A 53 -0.76 -2.99 8.92
N LEU A 54 0.02 -1.91 8.89
CA LEU A 54 1.38 -1.84 9.42
C LEU A 54 1.38 -1.17 10.79
N ILE A 55 1.87 -1.89 11.81
CA ILE A 55 2.09 -1.35 13.16
C ILE A 55 3.60 -1.20 13.39
N GLN A 56 4.03 0.02 13.70
CA GLN A 56 5.45 0.38 13.85
C GLN A 56 5.66 1.46 14.91
N LYS A 57 6.93 1.76 15.20
CA LYS A 57 7.34 2.92 16.01
C LYS A 57 8.41 3.71 15.29
N SER A 58 8.46 5.02 15.50
CA SER A 58 9.37 5.94 14.80
C SER A 58 10.85 5.67 15.11
N TRP A 59 11.15 5.20 16.32
CA TRP A 59 12.52 4.89 16.80
C TRP A 59 13.03 3.48 16.45
N CYS A 60 12.22 2.68 15.74
CA CYS A 60 12.51 1.28 15.47
C CYS A 60 13.34 1.08 14.18
N LYS A 61 14.60 0.63 14.33
CA LYS A 61 15.48 0.37 13.18
C LYS A 61 14.98 -0.75 12.26
N ALA A 62 14.44 -1.84 12.82
CA ALA A 62 13.85 -2.91 12.02
C ALA A 62 12.67 -2.42 11.17
N CYS A 63 11.86 -1.50 11.71
CA CYS A 63 10.73 -0.89 11.02
C CYS A 63 11.19 -0.01 9.85
N GLN A 64 12.28 0.75 10.04
CA GLN A 64 12.89 1.53 8.96
C GLN A 64 13.43 0.62 7.85
N ASN A 65 14.20 -0.42 8.21
CA ASN A 65 14.75 -1.36 7.22
C ASN A 65 13.64 -2.07 6.42
N LEU A 66 12.54 -2.45 7.08
CA LEU A 66 11.39 -3.03 6.40
C LEU A 66 10.78 -2.02 5.41
N LYS A 67 10.56 -0.77 5.83
CA LYS A 67 10.03 0.28 4.94
C LYS A 67 10.95 0.55 3.75
N ASP A 68 12.25 0.55 3.95
CA ASP A 68 13.24 0.73 2.88
C ASP A 68 13.12 -0.43 1.87
N SER A 69 13.08 -1.68 2.35
CA SER A 69 12.88 -2.85 1.49
C SER A 69 11.56 -2.81 0.72
N LEU A 70 10.47 -2.37 1.36
CA LEU A 70 9.16 -2.22 0.71
C LEU A 70 9.15 -1.08 -0.32
N ALA A 71 9.89 0.00 -0.09
CA ALA A 71 9.98 1.13 -1.02
C ALA A 71 10.69 0.76 -2.32
N GLU A 72 11.58 -0.23 -2.30
CA GLU A 72 12.30 -0.74 -3.46
C GLU A 72 11.50 -1.79 -4.26
N SER A 73 10.52 -2.44 -3.63
CA SER A 73 9.71 -3.48 -4.29
C SER A 73 8.59 -2.88 -5.16
N LEU A 74 8.71 -3.07 -6.48
CA LEU A 74 7.64 -2.73 -7.43
C LEU A 74 6.39 -3.58 -7.19
N LYS A 75 6.58 -4.89 -6.98
CA LYS A 75 5.49 -5.83 -6.72
C LYS A 75 4.67 -5.45 -5.49
N PHE A 76 5.32 -5.03 -4.40
CA PHE A 76 4.62 -4.53 -3.22
C PHE A 76 3.72 -3.33 -3.55
N LYS A 77 4.22 -2.36 -4.34
CA LYS A 77 3.45 -1.17 -4.74
C LYS A 77 2.26 -1.55 -5.62
N GLU A 78 2.45 -2.43 -6.59
CA GLU A 78 1.36 -2.94 -7.45
C GLU A 78 0.28 -3.62 -6.62
N LEU A 79 0.66 -4.55 -5.74
CA LEU A 79 -0.30 -5.24 -4.88
C LEU A 79 -0.97 -4.26 -3.91
N SER A 80 -0.29 -3.20 -3.47
CA SER A 80 -0.85 -2.24 -2.51
C SER A 80 -2.11 -1.53 -3.03
N GLU A 81 -2.28 -1.41 -4.35
CA GLU A 81 -3.48 -0.84 -4.96
C GLU A 81 -4.73 -1.73 -4.77
N LEU A 82 -4.55 -3.02 -4.45
CA LEU A 82 -5.63 -3.98 -4.17
C LEU A 82 -6.08 -3.95 -2.70
N PHE A 83 -5.41 -3.20 -1.83
CA PHE A 83 -5.73 -3.09 -0.41
C PHE A 83 -6.14 -1.67 -0.03
N TYR A 84 -6.86 -1.54 1.08
CA TYR A 84 -6.77 -0.33 1.88
C TYR A 84 -5.53 -0.40 2.78
N MET A 85 -4.57 0.50 2.57
CA MET A 85 -3.29 0.50 3.28
C MET A 85 -3.36 1.42 4.50
N ILE A 86 -3.16 0.87 5.70
CA ILE A 86 -3.21 1.60 6.97
C ILE A 86 -1.87 1.46 7.69
N SER A 87 -1.34 2.57 8.20
CA SER A 87 -0.16 2.58 9.07
C SER A 87 -0.53 3.19 10.42
N TYR A 88 -0.18 2.49 11.49
CA TYR A 88 -0.20 2.99 12.86
C TYR A 88 1.24 3.15 13.35
N GLU A 89 1.59 4.39 13.73
CA GLU A 89 2.90 4.70 14.30
C GLU A 89 2.77 5.16 15.75
N ASP A 90 3.74 4.79 16.59
CA ASP A 90 3.85 5.26 17.97
C ASP A 90 2.57 4.99 18.78
N GLU A 91 1.88 6.02 19.25
CA GLU A 91 0.70 5.89 20.12
C GLU A 91 -0.62 5.66 19.37
N GLU A 92 -0.60 5.64 18.03
CA GLU A 92 -1.80 5.44 17.20
C GLU A 92 -2.34 4.00 17.23
N GLU A 93 -1.52 3.05 17.70
CA GLU A 93 -1.88 1.64 17.82
C GLU A 93 -3.06 1.42 18.78
N THR A 94 -4.12 0.76 18.29
CA THR A 94 -5.24 0.35 19.15
C THR A 94 -4.79 -0.70 20.17
N LYS A 95 -5.18 -0.56 21.42
CA LYS A 95 -4.84 -1.51 22.51
C LYS A 95 -5.68 -2.80 22.49
N GLU A 96 -6.32 -3.11 21.36
CA GLU A 96 -7.16 -4.29 21.23
C GLU A 96 -6.32 -5.55 21.11
N LYS A 97 -6.77 -6.61 21.79
CA LYS A 97 -6.06 -7.91 21.83
C LYS A 97 -5.97 -8.58 20.46
N SER A 98 -6.89 -8.28 19.56
CA SER A 98 -6.90 -8.74 18.17
C SER A 98 -5.62 -8.38 17.41
N TYR A 99 -4.97 -7.26 17.73
CA TYR A 99 -3.73 -6.82 17.08
C TYR A 99 -2.44 -7.22 17.82
N THR A 100 -2.58 -8.07 18.85
CA THR A 100 -1.48 -8.56 19.70
C THR A 100 -1.61 -10.07 20.01
N PRO A 101 -1.99 -10.93 19.04
CA PRO A 101 -2.29 -12.35 19.30
C PRO A 101 -1.07 -13.17 19.76
N ASP A 102 0.15 -12.76 19.39
CA ASP A 102 1.42 -13.41 19.72
C ASP A 102 2.46 -12.43 20.33
N GLY A 103 2.00 -11.27 20.80
CA GLY A 103 2.82 -10.28 21.51
C GLY A 103 2.80 -8.87 20.92
N ASN A 104 3.59 -7.98 21.55
CA ASN A 104 3.65 -6.53 21.25
C ASN A 104 4.98 -6.12 20.60
N TYR A 105 5.66 -7.03 19.87
CA TYR A 105 6.90 -6.74 19.15
C TYR A 105 6.65 -5.87 17.91
N ILE A 106 7.67 -5.24 17.32
CA ILE A 106 7.50 -4.37 16.13
C ILE A 106 8.64 -4.62 15.12
N PRO A 107 8.41 -4.40 13.81
CA PRO A 107 7.12 -4.10 13.17
C PRO A 107 6.18 -5.32 13.17
N ARG A 108 4.88 -5.07 13.00
CA ARG A 108 3.87 -6.12 12.75
C ARG A 108 3.00 -5.75 11.55
N ILE A 109 2.66 -6.74 10.73
CA ILE A 109 1.72 -6.56 9.63
C ILE A 109 0.53 -7.51 9.83
N PHE A 110 -0.67 -6.96 9.76
CA PHE A 110 -1.93 -7.70 9.80
C PHE A 110 -2.72 -7.50 8.51
N PHE A 111 -3.47 -8.55 8.15
CA PHE A 111 -4.47 -8.49 7.10
C PHE A 111 -5.85 -8.60 7.72
N LEU A 112 -6.77 -7.74 7.30
CA LEU A 112 -8.16 -7.77 7.73
C LEU A 112 -9.07 -7.98 6.52
N ASN A 113 -10.27 -8.51 6.76
CA ASN A 113 -11.33 -8.48 5.75
C ASN A 113 -11.85 -7.04 5.54
N SER A 114 -12.73 -6.86 4.56
CA SER A 114 -13.33 -5.56 4.22
C SER A 114 -14.16 -4.93 5.34
N ALA A 115 -14.61 -5.73 6.32
CA ALA A 115 -15.33 -5.27 7.50
C ALA A 115 -14.40 -4.95 8.71
N GLY A 116 -13.08 -5.03 8.54
CA GLY A 116 -12.10 -4.76 9.61
C GLY A 116 -11.85 -5.93 10.57
N GLY A 117 -12.36 -7.12 10.27
CA GLY A 117 -12.12 -8.33 11.05
C GLY A 117 -10.74 -8.94 10.75
N PRO A 118 -9.90 -9.24 11.77
CA PRO A 118 -8.55 -9.76 11.57
C PRO A 118 -8.52 -11.18 10.99
N ARG A 119 -7.63 -11.41 10.02
CA ARG A 119 -7.37 -12.71 9.37
C ARG A 119 -6.12 -13.35 9.96
N HIS A 120 -6.29 -14.02 11.10
CA HIS A 120 -5.20 -14.72 11.80
C HIS A 120 -4.66 -15.95 11.07
N ASP A 121 -5.35 -16.38 10.02
CA ASP A 121 -4.92 -17.40 9.07
C ASP A 121 -3.86 -16.90 8.07
N ILE A 122 -3.65 -15.59 7.99
CA ILE A 122 -2.63 -14.96 7.14
C ILE A 122 -1.52 -14.40 8.03
N TYR A 123 -0.33 -14.98 7.89
CA TYR A 123 0.86 -14.60 8.66
C TYR A 123 2.14 -14.93 7.86
N ASN A 124 3.30 -14.51 8.38
CA ASN A 124 4.60 -14.73 7.74
C ASN A 124 5.03 -16.20 7.88
N GLU A 125 4.64 -17.04 6.91
CA GLU A 125 5.01 -18.46 6.86
C GLU A 125 6.51 -18.66 6.58
N ASN A 126 7.15 -17.66 5.99
CA ASN A 126 8.59 -17.62 5.68
C ASN A 126 9.41 -16.90 6.78
N GLY A 127 8.80 -16.67 7.95
CA GLY A 127 9.37 -15.94 9.08
C GLY A 127 9.70 -16.82 10.28
N ASN A 128 9.82 -16.19 11.44
CA ASN A 128 9.97 -16.92 12.70
C ASN A 128 8.59 -17.37 13.20
N PRO A 129 8.35 -18.67 13.45
CA PRO A 129 7.05 -19.18 13.91
C PRO A 129 6.60 -18.63 15.27
N ASP A 130 7.53 -18.15 16.11
CA ASP A 130 7.22 -17.51 17.39
C ASP A 130 6.77 -16.06 17.24
N TYR A 131 7.02 -15.43 16.08
CA TYR A 131 6.70 -14.04 15.75
C TYR A 131 6.01 -13.97 14.38
N LYS A 132 4.79 -14.49 14.32
CA LYS A 132 4.06 -14.77 13.09
C LYS A 132 3.81 -13.52 12.22
N TYR A 133 3.68 -12.36 12.83
CA TYR A 133 3.37 -11.10 12.13
C TYR A 133 4.60 -10.22 11.96
N PHE A 134 5.79 -10.71 12.29
CA PHE A 134 7.05 -10.00 12.03
C PHE A 134 7.49 -10.27 10.60
N TYR A 135 7.74 -9.21 9.83
CA TYR A 135 8.28 -9.28 8.48
C TYR A 135 9.59 -8.50 8.42
N SER A 136 10.58 -9.06 7.73
CA SER A 136 11.94 -8.50 7.69
C SER A 136 12.32 -7.88 6.35
N ASN A 137 11.59 -8.21 5.29
CA ASN A 137 11.82 -7.76 3.92
C ASN A 137 10.51 -7.77 3.10
N ALA A 138 10.56 -7.21 1.90
CA ALA A 138 9.43 -7.13 0.99
C ALA A 138 8.91 -8.50 0.52
N ASP A 139 9.77 -9.46 0.20
CA ASP A 139 9.35 -10.76 -0.35
C ASP A 139 8.42 -11.51 0.62
N GLN A 140 8.73 -11.46 1.92
CA GLN A 140 7.85 -12.03 2.95
C GLN A 140 6.48 -11.35 2.97
N VAL A 141 6.44 -10.03 2.82
CA VAL A 141 5.18 -9.26 2.81
C VAL A 141 4.38 -9.54 1.55
N VAL A 142 5.03 -9.54 0.38
CA VAL A 142 4.42 -9.85 -0.92
C VAL A 142 3.76 -11.22 -0.88
N HIS A 143 4.46 -12.23 -0.38
CA HIS A 143 3.90 -13.58 -0.26
C HIS A 143 2.60 -13.62 0.56
N SER A 144 2.56 -12.91 1.70
CA SER A 144 1.33 -12.83 2.50
C SER A 144 0.25 -11.93 1.87
N MET A 145 0.62 -10.91 1.08
CA MET A 145 -0.33 -10.11 0.30
C MET A 145 -1.00 -10.93 -0.78
N GLU A 146 -0.24 -11.74 -1.53
CA GLU A 146 -0.78 -12.65 -2.56
C GLU A 146 -1.76 -13.64 -1.95
N LYS A 147 -1.38 -14.28 -0.84
CA LYS A 147 -2.29 -15.15 -0.08
C LYS A 147 -3.54 -14.42 0.41
N ALA A 148 -3.41 -13.18 0.87
CA ALA A 148 -4.54 -12.38 1.32
C ALA A 148 -5.51 -12.06 0.18
N ILE A 149 -4.99 -11.74 -1.01
CA ILE A 149 -5.76 -11.51 -2.23
C ILE A 149 -6.47 -12.80 -2.64
N GLU A 150 -5.72 -13.90 -2.76
CA GLU A 150 -6.27 -15.21 -3.12
C GLU A 150 -7.45 -15.54 -2.21
N ILE A 151 -7.22 -15.53 -0.89
CA ILE A 151 -8.24 -15.78 0.11
C ILE A 151 -9.42 -14.80 0.00
N PHE A 152 -9.17 -13.53 -0.25
CA PHE A 152 -10.24 -12.53 -0.32
C PHE A 152 -11.18 -12.77 -1.50
N TYR A 153 -10.63 -13.07 -2.68
CA TYR A 153 -11.41 -13.25 -3.90
C TYR A 153 -11.91 -14.68 -4.12
N THR A 154 -11.29 -15.70 -3.52
CA THR A 154 -11.78 -17.09 -3.59
C THR A 154 -12.83 -17.41 -2.52
N ASN A 155 -12.83 -16.73 -1.37
CA ASN A 155 -13.83 -16.98 -0.31
C ASN A 155 -15.13 -16.16 -0.46
N GLU A 156 -15.30 -15.39 -1.55
CA GLU A 156 -16.61 -14.86 -1.96
C GLU A 156 -17.48 -15.92 -2.67
N GLU A 157 -16.99 -17.16 -2.87
CA GLU A 157 -17.80 -18.28 -3.34
C GLU A 157 -18.73 -18.89 -2.25
N ASN A 158 -19.58 -18.04 -1.70
CA ASN A 158 -21.02 -18.33 -1.62
C ASN A 158 -21.79 -17.27 -2.44
N GLY A 159 -21.35 -17.01 -3.68
CA GLY A 159 -22.10 -16.22 -4.66
C GLY A 159 -21.23 -15.56 -5.72
N ASP A 160 -21.04 -16.28 -6.84
CA ASP A 160 -20.53 -15.84 -8.14
C ASP A 160 -19.00 -15.80 -8.34
N GLU A 161 -18.53 -16.86 -8.99
CA GLU A 161 -17.22 -17.12 -9.60
C GLU A 161 -16.88 -16.03 -10.64
N ILE A 162 -15.77 -15.30 -10.45
CA ILE A 162 -15.16 -14.45 -11.50
C ILE A 162 -13.80 -15.05 -11.87
N THR A 163 -13.78 -15.75 -13.01
CA THR A 163 -12.58 -16.24 -13.68
C THR A 163 -11.92 -15.10 -14.47
N ASP A 164 -10.90 -14.45 -13.91
CA ASP A 164 -10.01 -13.57 -14.69
C ASP A 164 -8.53 -13.63 -14.26
N TYR A 165 -8.17 -14.51 -13.31
CA TYR A 165 -6.78 -14.65 -12.84
C TYR A 165 -5.89 -15.56 -13.70
N GLU A 166 -6.44 -16.29 -14.68
CA GLU A 166 -5.62 -17.07 -15.63
C GLU A 166 -4.93 -16.21 -16.70
N ASN A 167 -5.28 -14.93 -16.85
CA ASN A 167 -4.67 -14.05 -17.87
C ASN A 167 -3.48 -13.20 -17.36
N LEU A 168 -3.06 -13.34 -16.09
CA LEU A 168 -1.98 -12.53 -15.50
C LEU A 168 -0.60 -13.18 -15.56
N GLU A 169 -0.51 -14.50 -15.79
CA GLU A 169 0.78 -15.18 -15.94
C GLU A 169 1.38 -15.00 -17.35
N ASP A 170 0.56 -14.84 -18.38
CA ASP A 170 1.01 -14.77 -19.79
C ASP A 170 1.70 -13.43 -20.15
N ASP A 171 1.35 -12.31 -19.51
CA ASP A 171 1.96 -10.99 -19.78
C ASP A 171 3.33 -10.81 -19.08
N TYR A 172 3.69 -11.70 -18.15
CA TYR A 172 4.93 -11.58 -17.36
C TYR A 172 6.16 -12.15 -18.09
N GLU A 173 5.99 -13.09 -19.02
CA GLU A 173 7.10 -13.68 -19.78
C GLU A 173 7.45 -12.93 -21.08
N SER A 174 6.57 -12.07 -21.62
CA SER A 174 6.82 -11.40 -22.90
C SER A 174 7.59 -10.07 -22.82
N GLY A 175 7.92 -9.58 -21.61
CA GLY A 175 8.45 -8.22 -21.40
C GLY A 175 9.97 -8.07 -21.25
N PHE A 176 10.77 -9.14 -21.38
CA PHE A 176 12.20 -9.10 -20.99
C PHE A 176 13.22 -8.93 -22.16
N ASP A 177 12.78 -8.90 -23.42
CA ASP A 177 13.70 -8.87 -24.58
C ASP A 177 13.50 -7.63 -25.48
N GLU A 178 13.63 -6.41 -24.97
CA GLU A 178 14.04 -5.27 -25.81
C GLU A 178 14.46 -4.07 -24.93
N GLU A 179 15.76 -3.83 -24.83
CA GLU A 179 16.40 -2.50 -25.00
C GLU A 179 17.83 -2.53 -24.41
N LEU A 180 18.75 -3.15 -25.17
CA LEU A 180 20.18 -2.90 -25.00
C LEU A 180 20.84 -2.77 -26.38
N SER A 181 20.62 -1.61 -26.99
CA SER A 181 21.41 -1.12 -28.13
C SER A 181 21.60 0.39 -27.97
N LEU A 182 22.74 0.79 -27.42
CA LEU A 182 23.26 2.15 -27.57
C LEU A 182 24.24 2.12 -28.74
N ASP A 183 23.78 2.63 -29.87
CA ASP A 183 24.58 2.98 -31.04
C ASP A 183 25.26 4.33 -30.77
N ASP A 184 26.60 4.34 -30.70
CA ASP A 184 27.40 5.57 -30.80
C ASP A 184 28.31 5.46 -32.05
N GLU A 185 27.75 5.74 -33.23
CA GLU A 185 28.45 6.40 -34.34
C GLU A 185 28.05 7.89 -34.22
N ASP A 186 28.91 8.91 -34.25
CA ASP A 186 29.94 9.20 -35.24
C ASP A 186 30.64 10.51 -34.79
N GLU A 187 31.98 10.59 -34.81
CA GLU A 187 32.65 11.85 -35.15
C GLU A 187 34.09 11.62 -35.63
N SER A 188 34.18 11.39 -36.94
CA SER A 188 35.20 11.88 -37.87
C SER A 188 36.54 12.42 -37.31
N ALA A 189 37.64 11.74 -37.65
CA ALA A 189 38.88 12.42 -38.04
C ALA A 189 39.73 11.51 -38.95
N ILE A 190 39.67 11.82 -40.24
CA ILE A 190 40.58 11.38 -41.30
C ILE A 190 42.02 11.75 -40.91
N LEU A 191 42.98 10.82 -41.06
CA LEU A 191 44.26 11.06 -41.72
C LEU A 191 44.95 9.73 -42.09
N HIS A 192 45.22 9.63 -43.39
CA HIS A 192 45.90 8.63 -44.21
C HIS A 192 47.04 7.76 -43.62
N GLU A 193 47.09 6.53 -44.14
CA GLU A 193 48.20 5.56 -44.14
C GLU A 193 49.51 6.04 -44.82
N ASP A 194 50.59 5.41 -44.37
CA ASP A 194 51.88 5.10 -45.04
C ASP A 194 52.97 6.18 -45.25
N LEU A 195 53.94 6.20 -44.32
CA LEU A 195 55.38 5.93 -44.55
C LEU A 195 56.19 5.85 -43.25
#